data_AF-A0A4Y7RUC0-F1
#
_entry.id   AF-A0A4Y7RUC0-F1
#
_cell.length_a   1.000
_cell.length_b   1.000
_cell.length_c   1.000
_cell.angle_alpha   90.00
_cell.angle_beta   90.00
_cell.angle_gamma   90.00
#
_symmetry.space_group_name_H-M   'P 1'
#
loop_
_entity.id
_entity.type
_entity.pdbx_description
1 polymer ?
#
loop_
_entity_poly.entity_id
_entity_poly.type
_entity_poly.pdbx_seq_one_letter_code
_entity_poly.pdbx_strand_id
1 'polypeptide(L)'
;MPWTCQLVDIQKSGEKLKPGDMWFAPWMIEHNDLSHEYKRDWKGKRPPLFIKLPNNRIWGIDFKSSDKYQSWTVTGVPPKITVYPSVNSPGPNGYHGFLVCGFLSDDMDGRLYHGSGKIVLKSIETLKTFLEKSKMVFVI
;
A
#
# COMPACT_ATOMS: atom_id res chain seq x y z
N MET A 1 7.48 -10.79 -6.24
CA MET A 1 7.11 -11.67 -5.09
C MET A 1 6.38 -10.80 -4.09
N PRO A 2 5.25 -11.24 -3.51
CA PRO A 2 4.54 -10.45 -2.51
C PRO A 2 5.40 -10.30 -1.24
N TRP A 3 5.28 -9.16 -0.57
CA TRP A 3 5.92 -8.83 0.69
C TRP A 3 4.90 -8.93 1.82
N THR A 4 5.17 -9.77 2.82
CA THR A 4 4.35 -9.87 4.02
C THR A 4 4.48 -8.59 4.83
N CYS A 5 3.35 -8.01 5.21
CA CYS A 5 3.33 -6.82 6.05
C CYS A 5 3.54 -7.19 7.51
N GLN A 6 4.27 -6.34 8.22
CA GLN A 6 4.50 -6.47 9.65
C GLN A 6 4.43 -5.11 10.31
N LEU A 7 3.85 -5.04 11.51
CA LEU A 7 3.83 -3.81 12.29
C LEU A 7 5.14 -3.74 13.08
N VAL A 8 5.89 -2.67 12.88
CA VAL A 8 7.16 -2.40 13.55
C VAL A 8 7.04 -1.15 14.43
N ASP A 9 7.77 -1.12 15.53
CA ASP A 9 7.88 0.09 16.36
C ASP A 9 9.01 0.96 15.81
N ILE A 10 8.71 2.21 15.48
CA ILE A 10 9.71 3.17 15.02
C ILE A 10 9.73 4.33 16.01
N GLN A 11 10.67 4.27 16.95
CA GLN A 11 10.76 5.28 18.02
C GLN A 11 11.47 6.57 17.56
N LYS A 12 12.33 6.50 16.52
CA LYS A 12 12.96 7.63 15.82
C LYS A 12 13.88 7.08 14.73
N SER A 13 14.02 7.79 13.61
CA SER A 13 14.72 7.35 12.38
C SER A 13 16.12 6.76 12.63
N GLY A 14 16.39 5.59 12.04
CA GLY A 14 17.72 4.96 12.03
C GLY A 14 17.70 3.49 11.59
N GLU A 15 16.60 2.78 11.84
CA GLU A 15 16.44 1.40 11.38
C GLU A 15 16.15 1.30 9.89
N LYS A 16 16.78 0.30 9.24
CA LYS A 16 16.62 0.05 7.81
C LYS A 16 15.32 -0.72 7.56
N LEU A 17 14.24 0.03 7.33
CA LEU A 17 12.94 -0.52 6.97
C LEU A 17 13.00 -1.36 5.70
N LYS A 18 12.33 -2.51 5.74
CA LYS A 18 12.14 -3.44 4.63
C LYS A 18 10.76 -3.23 3.99
N PRO A 19 10.59 -3.55 2.70
CA PRO A 19 9.27 -3.51 2.07
C PRO A 19 8.25 -4.34 2.86
N GLY A 20 7.08 -3.77 3.12
CA GLY A 20 6.04 -4.38 3.95
C GLY A 20 6.04 -3.93 5.41
N ASP A 21 7.11 -3.32 5.91
CA ASP A 21 7.12 -2.75 7.26
C ASP A 21 6.08 -1.63 7.37
N MET A 22 5.19 -1.75 8.34
CA MET A 22 4.16 -0.79 8.69
C MET A 22 4.47 -0.17 10.05
N TRP A 23 4.14 1.11 10.22
CA TRP A 23 4.29 1.78 11.52
C TRP A 23 3.29 2.91 11.68
N PHE A 24 2.99 3.21 12.95
CA PHE A 24 2.24 4.38 13.35
C PHE A 24 3.20 5.57 13.55
N ALA A 25 2.91 6.71 12.93
CA ALA A 25 3.76 7.88 12.95
C ALA A 25 3.11 9.04 13.74
N PRO A 26 3.19 9.05 15.09
CA PRO A 26 2.56 10.08 15.93
C PRO A 26 3.01 11.50 15.60
N TRP A 27 4.23 11.68 15.11
CA TRP A 27 4.73 12.98 14.64
C TRP A 27 4.04 13.53 13.39
N MET A 28 3.18 12.73 12.70
CA MET A 28 2.44 13.15 11.51
C MET A 28 0.97 13.51 11.79
N ILE A 29 0.51 13.50 13.04
CA ILE A 29 -0.91 13.67 13.42
C ILE A 29 -1.52 14.99 12.92
N GLU A 30 -0.72 16.05 12.78
CA GLU A 30 -1.17 17.37 12.31
C GLU A 30 -0.79 17.67 10.86
N HIS A 31 -0.36 16.67 10.08
CA HIS A 31 0.07 16.88 8.70
C HIS A 31 -1.10 17.28 7.79
N ASN A 32 -0.89 18.28 6.92
CA ASN A 32 -1.93 18.83 6.06
C ASN A 32 -2.47 17.83 5.03
N ASP A 33 -1.63 16.90 4.59
CA ASP A 33 -1.98 15.86 3.61
C ASP A 33 -2.73 14.65 4.19
N LEU A 34 -3.03 14.64 5.50
CA LEU A 34 -3.95 13.64 6.04
C LEU A 34 -5.33 13.77 5.37
N SER A 35 -5.90 12.61 5.02
CA SER A 35 -7.21 12.51 4.39
C SER A 35 -8.33 13.04 5.29
N HIS A 36 -9.45 13.44 4.68
CA HIS A 36 -10.61 13.93 5.43
C HIS A 36 -11.21 12.80 6.28
N GLU A 37 -11.20 11.59 5.75
CA GLU A 37 -11.67 10.35 6.35
C GLU A 37 -10.84 9.98 7.58
N TYR A 38 -9.50 10.05 7.48
CA TYR A 38 -8.65 9.90 8.66
C TYR A 38 -8.97 10.95 9.73
N LYS A 39 -9.09 12.24 9.34
CA LYS A 39 -9.39 13.33 10.28
C LYS A 39 -10.74 13.14 10.98
N ARG A 40 -11.74 12.63 10.26
CA ARG A 40 -13.09 12.37 10.78
C ARG A 40 -13.13 11.14 11.70
N ASP A 41 -12.54 10.03 11.26
CA ASP A 41 -12.80 8.71 11.85
C ASP A 41 -11.70 8.24 12.80
N TRP A 42 -10.46 8.72 12.62
CA TRP A 42 -9.27 8.18 13.28
C TRP A 42 -8.44 9.20 14.06
N LYS A 43 -8.56 10.51 13.79
CA LYS A 43 -7.88 11.54 14.58
C LYS A 43 -8.26 11.43 16.06
N GLY A 44 -7.25 11.38 16.92
CA GLY A 44 -7.42 11.17 18.37
C GLY A 44 -7.60 9.70 18.81
N LYS A 45 -7.79 8.76 17.88
CA LYS A 45 -7.92 7.31 18.19
C LYS A 45 -6.64 6.54 17.95
N ARG A 46 -5.88 6.90 16.90
CA ARG A 46 -4.56 6.33 16.59
C ARG A 46 -3.73 7.33 15.79
N PRO A 47 -2.39 7.17 15.73
CA PRO A 47 -1.56 7.90 14.78
C PRO A 47 -1.81 7.46 13.32
N PRO A 48 -1.35 8.26 12.34
CA PRO A 48 -1.38 7.87 10.93
C PRO A 48 -0.49 6.66 10.66
N LEU A 49 -0.95 5.78 9.79
CA LEU A 49 -0.30 4.54 9.40
C LEU A 49 0.50 4.75 8.12
N PHE A 50 1.72 4.24 8.12
CA PHE A 50 2.63 4.24 6.99
C PHE A 50 3.10 2.84 6.66
N ILE A 51 3.55 2.65 5.42
CA ILE A 51 4.18 1.42 4.95
C ILE A 51 5.39 1.72 4.06
N LYS A 52 6.41 0.87 4.15
CA LYS A 52 7.58 0.87 3.27
C LYS A 52 7.26 0.11 1.98
N LEU A 53 7.40 0.80 0.85
CA LEU A 53 7.18 0.24 -0.48
C LEU A 53 8.44 -0.47 -1.02
N PRO A 54 8.30 -1.40 -2.00
CA PRO A 54 9.42 -2.11 -2.61
C PRO A 54 10.43 -1.22 -3.32
N ASN A 55 9.99 -0.07 -3.84
CA ASN A 55 10.86 0.92 -4.47
C ASN A 55 11.57 1.85 -3.47
N ASN A 56 11.69 1.44 -2.21
CA ASN A 56 12.27 2.20 -1.11
C ASN A 56 11.54 3.50 -0.74
N ARG A 57 10.38 3.78 -1.30
CA ARG A 57 9.56 4.93 -0.89
C ARG A 57 8.64 4.57 0.27
N ILE A 58 8.03 5.60 0.84
CA ILE A 58 7.11 5.50 1.97
C ILE A 58 5.74 5.92 1.49
N TRP A 59 4.73 5.13 1.82
CA TRP A 59 3.34 5.45 1.55
C TRP A 59 2.60 5.68 2.86
N GLY A 60 2.03 6.88 3.01
CA GLY A 60 1.08 7.18 4.09
C GLY A 60 -0.30 6.69 3.70
N ILE A 61 -0.76 5.60 4.31
CA ILE A 61 -2.05 4.98 3.97
C ILE A 61 -3.22 5.91 4.32
N ASP A 62 -3.06 6.70 5.38
CA ASP A 62 -4.07 7.66 5.85
C ASP A 62 -4.00 9.03 5.15
N PHE A 63 -3.08 9.20 4.19
CA PHE A 63 -2.94 10.46 3.45
C PHE A 63 -3.99 10.53 2.33
N LYS A 64 -4.17 11.74 1.79
CA LYS A 64 -4.94 11.94 0.56
C LYS A 64 -4.27 11.19 -0.58
N SER A 65 -5.06 10.57 -1.45
CA SER A 65 -4.52 10.03 -2.70
C SER A 65 -4.14 11.17 -3.65
N SER A 66 -3.46 10.84 -4.76
CA SER A 66 -3.08 11.80 -5.80
C SER A 66 -4.28 12.49 -6.44
N ASP A 67 -5.47 11.85 -6.39
CA ASP A 67 -6.72 12.53 -6.62
C ASP A 67 -7.12 13.23 -5.32
N LYS A 68 -6.81 14.52 -5.20
CA LYS A 68 -6.67 15.33 -3.96
C LYS A 68 -7.87 15.31 -2.99
N TYR A 69 -8.96 14.63 -3.33
CA TYR A 69 -10.19 14.51 -2.54
C TYR A 69 -10.61 13.08 -2.22
N GLN A 70 -9.86 12.07 -2.68
CA GLN A 70 -10.16 10.67 -2.39
C GLN A 70 -9.15 10.11 -1.38
N SER A 71 -9.65 9.54 -0.29
CA SER A 71 -8.87 8.64 0.55
C SER A 71 -8.85 7.23 -0.02
N TRP A 72 -7.89 6.43 0.44
CA TRP A 72 -8.03 5.00 0.30
C TRP A 72 -9.13 4.45 1.22
N THR A 73 -9.87 3.47 0.72
CA THR A 73 -10.74 2.61 1.53
C THR A 73 -9.86 1.58 2.22
N VAL A 74 -9.86 1.58 3.55
CA VAL A 74 -9.04 0.68 4.38
C VAL A 74 -9.94 -0.21 5.23
N THR A 75 -9.72 -1.52 5.19
CA THR A 75 -10.41 -2.50 6.04
C THR A 75 -9.41 -3.41 6.77
N GLY A 76 -9.87 -4.05 7.85
CA GLY A 76 -9.03 -4.90 8.70
C GLY A 76 -8.26 -4.12 9.77
N VAL A 77 -7.26 -4.76 10.36
CA VAL A 77 -6.40 -4.20 11.42
C VAL A 77 -4.94 -4.45 11.07
N PRO A 78 -4.04 -3.45 11.20
CA PRO A 78 -2.63 -3.64 10.91
C PRO A 78 -2.03 -4.82 11.71
N PRO A 79 -1.15 -5.64 11.10
CA PRO A 79 -0.64 -5.52 9.72
C PRO A 79 -1.54 -6.15 8.64
N LYS A 80 -2.65 -6.79 9.01
CA LYS A 80 -3.57 -7.51 8.12
C LYS A 80 -4.67 -6.62 7.55
N ILE A 81 -4.28 -5.50 6.95
CA ILE A 81 -5.22 -4.58 6.29
C ILE A 81 -5.35 -4.86 4.80
N THR A 82 -6.47 -4.42 4.24
CA THR A 82 -6.71 -4.33 2.80
C THR A 82 -6.99 -2.88 2.44
N VAL A 83 -6.38 -2.40 1.34
CA VAL A 83 -6.45 -1.00 0.91
C VAL A 83 -6.86 -0.92 -0.56
N TYR A 84 -7.89 -0.12 -0.85
CA TYR A 84 -8.39 0.13 -2.21
C TYR A 84 -8.52 1.64 -2.50
N PRO A 85 -8.25 2.09 -3.75
CA PRO A 85 -7.66 1.33 -4.86
C PRO A 85 -6.18 1.01 -4.61
N SER A 86 -5.48 0.46 -5.61
CA SER A 86 -4.03 0.24 -5.58
C SER A 86 -3.26 1.53 -5.26
N VAL A 87 -2.02 1.38 -4.81
CA VAL A 87 -1.07 2.49 -4.70
C VAL A 87 -0.35 2.69 -6.02
N ASN A 88 -0.23 3.95 -6.45
CA ASN A 88 0.65 4.36 -7.54
C ASN A 88 1.69 5.35 -7.01
N SER A 89 2.95 4.95 -7.05
CA SER A 89 4.11 5.77 -6.70
C SER A 89 4.95 6.00 -7.97
N PRO A 90 4.64 7.04 -8.78
CA PRO A 90 5.28 7.28 -10.07
C PRO A 90 6.72 7.83 -9.97
N GLY A 91 7.49 7.75 -11.06
CA GLY A 91 8.84 8.31 -11.18
C GLY A 91 9.91 7.23 -11.46
N PRO A 92 11.21 7.60 -11.45
CA PRO A 92 12.29 6.62 -11.57
C PRO A 92 12.18 5.57 -10.46
N ASN A 93 12.25 4.30 -10.83
CA ASN A 93 11.93 3.16 -9.95
C ASN A 93 10.50 3.28 -9.35
N GLY A 94 9.51 3.58 -10.19
CA GLY A 94 8.12 3.66 -9.77
C GLY A 94 7.61 2.32 -9.23
N TYR A 95 6.56 2.38 -8.41
CA TYR A 95 5.89 1.19 -7.91
C TYR A 95 4.38 1.36 -8.07
N HIS A 96 3.73 0.33 -8.61
CA HIS A 96 2.28 0.23 -8.67
C HIS A 96 1.88 -1.14 -8.12
N GLY A 97 0.94 -1.17 -7.18
CA GLY A 97 0.62 -2.43 -6.50
C GLY A 97 -0.52 -2.38 -5.51
N PHE A 98 -0.83 -3.55 -4.95
CA PHE A 98 -1.96 -3.76 -4.05
C PHE A 98 -1.50 -4.15 -2.66
N LEU A 99 -2.26 -3.71 -1.66
CA LEU A 99 -2.15 -4.16 -0.28
C LEU A 99 -3.44 -4.89 0.10
N VAL A 100 -3.37 -6.23 0.19
CA VAL A 100 -4.53 -7.08 0.44
C VAL A 100 -4.21 -8.05 1.56
N CYS A 101 -5.02 -8.04 2.61
CA CYS A 101 -4.92 -8.94 3.77
C CYS A 101 -3.50 -8.98 4.39
N GLY A 102 -2.80 -7.85 4.41
CA GLY A 102 -1.43 -7.75 4.90
C GLY A 102 -0.36 -8.29 3.96
N PHE A 103 -0.65 -8.38 2.66
CA PHE A 103 0.35 -8.65 1.62
C PHE A 103 0.44 -7.47 0.67
N LEU A 104 1.63 -6.89 0.57
CA LEU A 104 1.98 -5.90 -0.44
C LEU A 104 2.45 -6.64 -1.69
N SER A 105 1.93 -6.31 -2.85
CA SER A 105 2.22 -7.02 -4.11
C SER A 105 2.28 -6.07 -5.29
N ASP A 106 3.06 -6.41 -6.31
CA ASP A 106 3.03 -5.67 -7.58
C ASP A 106 1.64 -5.79 -8.23
N ASP A 107 1.27 -4.82 -9.05
CA ASP A 107 0.06 -4.89 -9.87
C ASP A 107 0.17 -6.07 -10.86
N MET A 108 -0.65 -7.10 -10.64
CA MET A 108 -0.67 -8.31 -11.45
C MET A 108 -1.37 -8.14 -12.81
N ASP A 109 -1.91 -6.96 -13.13
CA ASP A 109 -2.34 -6.62 -14.50
C ASP A 109 -1.14 -6.44 -15.47
N GLY A 110 0.09 -6.74 -15.03
CA GLY A 110 1.27 -6.76 -15.88
C GLY A 110 1.76 -5.38 -16.31
N ARG A 111 1.31 -4.31 -15.66
CA ARG A 111 1.70 -2.93 -15.99
C ARG A 111 3.10 -2.63 -15.44
N LEU A 112 4.12 -3.03 -16.19
CA LEU A 112 5.49 -2.57 -15.96
C LEU A 112 5.60 -1.10 -16.39
N TYR A 113 5.70 -0.19 -15.42
CA TYR A 113 6.02 1.22 -15.70
C TYR A 113 7.53 1.38 -15.91
N HIS A 114 8.00 1.13 -17.14
CA HIS A 114 9.27 1.72 -17.59
C HIS A 114 9.05 3.19 -17.90
N GLY A 115 10.06 4.03 -17.62
CA GLY A 115 10.04 5.50 -17.68
C GLY A 115 9.80 6.15 -19.05
N SER A 116 8.98 5.54 -19.91
CA SER A 116 8.51 6.08 -21.17
C SER A 116 7.19 5.40 -21.59
N GLY A 117 6.11 5.66 -20.84
CA GLY A 117 4.74 5.72 -21.37
C GLY A 117 4.22 4.58 -22.27
N LYS A 118 4.66 3.33 -22.12
CA LYS A 118 4.10 2.18 -22.85
C LYS A 118 3.75 1.03 -21.90
N ILE A 119 2.46 0.72 -21.83
CA ILE A 119 1.91 -0.44 -21.12
C ILE A 119 2.09 -1.68 -22.00
N VAL A 120 2.75 -2.72 -21.49
CA VAL A 120 2.81 -4.04 -22.14
C VAL A 120 2.04 -5.01 -21.26
N LEU A 121 0.84 -5.41 -21.68
CA LEU A 121 0.03 -6.40 -20.97
C LEU A 121 0.70 -7.77 -21.08
N LYS A 122 1.07 -8.39 -19.95
CA LYS A 122 1.40 -9.82 -19.89
C LYS A 122 0.19 -10.60 -19.37
N SER A 123 -0.09 -11.69 -20.06
CA SER A 123 -1.36 -12.42 -20.14
C SER A 123 -1.97 -12.91 -18.81
N ILE A 124 -3.28 -13.18 -18.92
CA ILE A 124 -4.24 -13.82 -18.00
C ILE A 124 -3.69 -15.06 -17.26
N GLU A 125 -2.63 -15.70 -17.74
CA GLU A 125 -2.00 -16.87 -17.10
C GLU A 125 -1.34 -16.54 -15.76
N THR A 126 -0.88 -15.29 -15.58
CA THR A 126 -0.22 -14.86 -14.34
C THR A 126 -1.22 -14.79 -13.17
N LEU A 127 -2.45 -14.34 -13.46
CA LEU A 127 -3.55 -14.28 -12.48
C LEU A 127 -4.00 -15.69 -12.05
N LYS A 128 -4.11 -16.65 -12.98
CA LYS A 128 -4.46 -18.05 -12.64
C LYS A 128 -3.45 -18.68 -11.68
N THR A 129 -2.16 -18.46 -11.93
CA THR A 129 -1.09 -19.01 -11.08
C THR A 129 -1.08 -18.42 -9.67
N PHE A 130 -1.47 -17.15 -9.50
CA PHE A 130 -1.59 -16.53 -8.18
C PHE A 130 -2.81 -17.05 -7.42
N LEU A 131 -3.94 -17.23 -8.10
CA LEU A 131 -5.18 -17.72 -7.51
C LEU A 131 -5.05 -19.18 -7.03
N GLU A 132 -4.38 -20.04 -7.80
CA GLU A 132 -4.11 -21.42 -7.41
C GLU A 132 -3.21 -21.53 -6.17
N LYS A 133 -2.22 -20.62 -6.03
CA LYS A 133 -1.30 -20.63 -4.89
C LYS A 133 -1.91 -20.06 -3.61
N SER A 134 -2.95 -19.23 -3.70
CA SER A 134 -3.55 -18.53 -2.56
C SER A 134 -4.76 -19.24 -1.92
N LYS A 135 -5.17 -20.43 -2.39
CA LYS A 135 -6.34 -21.20 -1.87
C LYS A 135 -7.62 -20.37 -1.67
N MET A 136 -7.83 -19.32 -2.46
CA MET A 136 -9.08 -18.56 -2.43
C MET A 136 -10.04 -19.12 -3.46
N VAL A 137 -11.08 -19.82 -2.99
CA VAL A 137 -12.22 -20.26 -3.80
C VAL A 137 -13.29 -19.19 -3.72
N PHE A 138 -13.69 -18.63 -4.86
CA PHE A 138 -14.94 -17.89 -4.97
C PHE A 138 -16.02 -18.87 -5.45
N VAL A 139 -17.09 -19.00 -4.68
CA VAL A 139 -18.37 -19.52 -5.17
C VAL A 139 -19.01 -18.36 -5.93
N ILE A 140 -19.24 -18.56 -7.23
CA ILE A 140 -19.98 -17.62 -8.09
C ILE A 140 -21.47 -17.81 -7.86
#